data_AF-A0A536AK04-F1
#
_entry.id   AF-A0A536AK04-F1
#
_cell.length_a   1.000
_cell.length_b   1.000
_cell.length_c   1.000
_cell.angle_alpha   90.00
_cell.angle_beta   90.00
_cell.angle_gamma   90.00
#
_symmetry.space_group_name_H-M   'P 1'
#
loop_
_entity.id
_entity.type
_entity.pdbx_description
1 polymer ?
#
loop_
_entity_poly.entity_id
_entity_poly.type
_entity_poly.pdbx_seq_one_letter_code
_entity_poly.pdbx_strand_id
1 'polypeptide(L)'
;MNVDDIHDVVAVLLRRLEPVERAELLSDTIEGLHPLARKAAVLIGFFERDGEPTLIFIRRASTLRSHGGEIAFPGGGVEPADSSLVMAALRETEEEIGLDPSGVEV
;
A
#
# COMPACT_ATOMS: atom_id res chain seq x y z
N MET A 1 6.56 18.58 17.35
CA MET A 1 6.61 17.52 16.33
C MET A 1 6.75 18.27 15.02
N ASN A 2 7.92 18.22 14.41
CA ASN A 2 8.16 18.96 13.17
C ASN A 2 7.78 18.03 12.03
N VAL A 3 6.76 18.38 11.25
CA VAL A 3 6.24 17.49 10.19
C VAL A 3 7.10 17.54 8.93
N ASP A 4 8.19 18.32 8.96
CA ASP A 4 9.15 18.48 7.86
C ASP A 4 10.19 17.35 7.81
N ASP A 5 10.27 16.48 8.83
CA ASP A 5 11.18 15.33 8.85
C ASP A 5 10.39 14.03 8.63
N ILE A 6 10.80 13.26 7.62
CA ILE A 6 10.16 12.00 7.27
C ILE A 6 10.26 10.97 8.40
N HIS A 7 11.34 10.99 9.18
CA HIS A 7 11.51 10.08 10.31
C HIS A 7 10.50 10.37 11.43
N ASP A 8 10.17 11.63 11.67
CA ASP A 8 9.14 12.03 12.63
C ASP A 8 7.75 11.55 12.17
N VAL A 9 7.44 11.68 10.88
CA VAL A 9 6.17 11.20 10.30
C VAL A 9 6.05 9.69 10.42
N VAL A 10 7.07 8.95 9.97
CA VAL A 10 7.10 7.48 10.04
C VAL A 10 6.99 7.01 11.49
N ALA A 11 7.73 7.61 12.43
CA ALA A 11 7.67 7.25 13.84
C ALA A 11 6.28 7.47 14.46
N VAL A 12 5.53 8.49 14.03
CA VAL A 12 4.16 8.73 14.48
C VAL A 12 3.21 7.68 13.94
N LEU A 13 3.32 7.34 12.66
CA LEU A 13 2.48 6.35 12.01
C LEU A 13 2.68 4.97 12.61
N LEU A 14 3.94 4.54 12.82
CA LEU A 14 4.26 3.27 13.46
C LEU A 14 3.71 3.13 14.89
N ARG A 15 3.48 4.26 15.60
CA ARG A 15 2.85 4.25 16.93
C ARG A 15 1.33 4.20 16.90
N ARG A 16 0.72 4.53 15.76
CA ARG A 16 -0.74 4.70 15.62
C ARG A 16 -1.40 3.63 14.77
N LEU A 17 -0.65 3.01 13.87
CA LEU A 17 -1.11 1.96 13.00
C LEU A 17 -0.83 0.60 13.65
N GLU A 18 -1.75 -0.33 13.45
CA GLU A 18 -1.56 -1.72 13.85
C GLU A 18 -0.52 -2.40 12.92
N PRO A 19 0.30 -3.34 13.43
CA PRO A 19 1.26 -4.09 12.63
C PRO A 19 0.60 -4.84 11.46
N VAL A 20 1.33 -4.98 10.35
CA VAL A 20 0.81 -5.58 9.11
C VAL A 20 0.42 -7.05 9.29
N GLU A 21 1.10 -7.78 10.17
CA GLU A 21 0.80 -9.18 10.50
C GLU A 21 -0.60 -9.31 11.11
N ARG A 22 -1.06 -8.26 11.82
CA ARG A 22 -2.43 -8.21 12.34
C ARG A 22 -3.45 -7.96 11.24
N ALA A 23 -3.07 -7.24 10.18
CA ALA A 23 -3.94 -7.02 9.03
C ALA A 23 -4.22 -8.32 8.26
N GLU A 24 -3.25 -9.24 8.17
CA GLU A 24 -3.46 -10.57 7.56
C GLU A 24 -4.56 -11.35 8.30
N LEU A 25 -4.48 -11.41 9.63
CA LEU A 25 -5.49 -12.07 10.47
C LEU A 25 -6.89 -11.43 10.33
N LEU A 26 -6.94 -10.10 10.21
CA LEU A 26 -8.19 -9.37 10.01
C LEU A 26 -8.78 -9.59 8.62
N SER A 27 -7.94 -9.67 7.59
CA SER A 27 -8.40 -9.92 6.22
C SER A 27 -9.16 -11.24 6.11
N ASP A 28 -8.67 -12.30 6.76
CA ASP A 28 -9.33 -13.61 6.79
C ASP A 28 -10.67 -13.55 7.53
N THR A 29 -10.75 -12.71 8.58
CA THR A 29 -11.99 -12.50 9.34
C THR A 29 -13.04 -11.76 8.51
N ILE A 30 -12.63 -10.78 7.71
CA ILE A 30 -13.52 -9.98 6.84
C ILE A 30 -14.03 -10.79 5.65
N GLU A 31 -13.24 -11.73 5.10
CA GLU A 31 -13.72 -12.64 4.04
C GLU A 31 -14.99 -13.41 4.46
N GLY A 32 -15.08 -13.81 5.73
CA GLY A 32 -16.28 -14.45 6.28
C GLY A 32 -17.54 -13.57 6.23
N LEU A 33 -17.38 -12.25 6.16
CA LEU A 33 -18.48 -11.27 6.07
C LEU A 33 -18.82 -10.91 4.62
N HIS A 34 -17.84 -10.94 3.71
CA HIS A 34 -18.01 -10.67 2.29
C HIS A 34 -17.30 -11.72 1.42
N PRO A 35 -17.90 -12.91 1.24
CA PRO A 35 -17.24 -14.06 0.60
C PRO A 35 -16.95 -13.88 -0.90
N LEU A 36 -17.42 -12.81 -1.52
CA LEU A 36 -17.12 -12.44 -2.91
C LEU A 36 -16.10 -11.29 -3.01
N ALA A 37 -15.66 -10.70 -1.90
CA ALA A 37 -14.65 -9.66 -1.92
C ALA A 37 -13.28 -10.27 -2.24
N ARG A 38 -12.52 -9.63 -3.12
CA ARG A 38 -11.15 -10.02 -3.42
C ARG A 38 -10.21 -9.37 -2.41
N LYS A 39 -9.28 -10.13 -1.81
CA LYS A 39 -8.18 -9.56 -1.01
C LYS A 39 -7.35 -8.63 -1.87
N ALA A 40 -6.98 -7.49 -1.30
CA ALA A 40 -6.14 -6.50 -1.95
C ALA A 40 -5.24 -5.84 -0.91
N ALA A 41 -4.10 -5.35 -1.35
CA ALA A 41 -3.17 -4.60 -0.53
C ALA A 41 -2.67 -3.38 -1.32
N VAL A 42 -2.41 -2.30 -0.59
CA VAL A 42 -1.89 -1.04 -1.15
C VAL A 42 -0.64 -0.61 -0.40
N LEU A 43 0.28 0.03 -1.11
CA LEU A 43 1.45 0.67 -0.51
C LEU A 43 1.15 2.15 -0.27
N ILE A 44 1.24 2.58 1.00
CA ILE A 44 1.30 4.00 1.35
C ILE A 44 2.79 4.38 1.41
N GLY A 45 3.36 4.73 0.25
CA GLY A 45 4.78 5.02 0.12
C GLY A 45 5.14 6.42 0.59
N PHE A 46 5.96 6.50 1.65
CA PHE A 46 6.57 7.74 2.13
C PHE A 46 8.02 7.84 1.63
N PHE A 47 8.40 9.00 1.11
CA PHE A 47 9.76 9.29 0.68
C PHE A 47 10.07 10.77 0.82
N GLU A 48 11.35 11.12 0.88
CA GLU A 48 11.78 12.51 0.95
C GLU A 48 11.93 13.07 -0.47
N ARG A 49 11.37 14.25 -0.72
CA ARG A 49 11.52 14.97 -1.98
C ARG A 49 11.72 16.44 -1.68
N ASP A 50 12.81 17.00 -2.21
CA ASP A 50 13.16 18.41 -2.01
C ASP A 50 13.24 18.82 -0.51
N GLY A 51 13.60 17.86 0.36
CA GLY A 51 13.67 18.05 1.82
C GLY A 51 12.33 17.92 2.56
N GLU A 52 11.26 17.52 1.87
CA GLU A 52 9.92 17.41 2.44
C GLU A 52 9.37 15.97 2.37
N PRO A 53 8.67 15.49 3.42
CA PRO A 53 8.00 14.19 3.39
C PRO A 53 6.88 14.18 2.35
N THR A 54 6.94 13.22 1.44
CA THR A 54 6.04 13.12 0.30
C THR A 54 5.38 11.75 0.23
N LEU A 55 4.12 11.75 -0.20
CA LEU A 55 3.35 10.55 -0.52
C LEU A 55 3.23 10.36 -2.03
N ILE A 56 3.27 9.10 -2.46
CA ILE A 56 2.97 8.75 -3.84
C ILE A 56 1.50 8.36 -4.03
N PHE A 57 0.91 8.89 -5.09
CA PHE A 57 -0.39 8.49 -5.59
C PHE A 57 -0.26 8.14 -7.06
N ILE A 58 -1.14 7.25 -7.51
CA ILE A 58 -1.30 6.93 -8.92
C ILE A 58 -2.67 7.39 -9.41
N ARG A 59 -2.77 7.57 -10.73
CA ARG A 59 -4.05 7.63 -11.41
C ARG A 59 -4.31 6.29 -12.07
N ARG A 60 -5.35 5.59 -11.62
CA ARG A 60 -5.71 4.28 -12.16
C ARG A 60 -6.04 4.39 -13.65
N ALA A 61 -5.67 3.38 -14.44
CA ALA A 61 -5.99 3.36 -15.86
C ALA A 61 -7.50 3.54 -16.08
N SER A 62 -7.88 4.46 -16.98
CA SER A 62 -9.29 4.79 -17.25
C SER A 62 -10.10 3.63 -17.83
N THR A 63 -9.41 2.61 -18.35
CA THR A 63 -9.98 1.40 -18.95
C THR A 63 -10.37 0.33 -17.94
N LEU A 64 -10.05 0.52 -16.64
CA LEU A 64 -10.38 -0.45 -15.61
C LEU A 64 -11.89 -0.49 -15.38
N ARG A 65 -12.42 -1.71 -15.19
CA ARG A 65 -13.86 -1.96 -14.98
C ARG A 65 -14.40 -1.30 -13.72
N SER A 66 -13.54 -1.09 -12.72
CA SER A 66 -13.85 -0.45 -11.45
C SER A 66 -12.80 0.61 -11.15
N HIS A 67 -13.23 1.77 -10.64
CA HIS A 67 -12.37 2.86 -10.17
C HIS A 67 -11.39 3.42 -11.23
N GLY A 68 -11.73 3.29 -12.52
CA GLY A 68 -10.90 3.80 -13.60
C GLY A 68 -10.77 5.32 -13.58
N GLY A 69 -9.54 5.83 -13.67
CA GLY A 69 -9.25 7.27 -13.69
C GLY A 69 -9.22 7.96 -12.33
N GLU A 70 -9.53 7.24 -11.24
CA GLU A 70 -9.48 7.73 -9.86
C GLU A 70 -8.03 7.85 -9.35
N ILE A 71 -7.83 8.74 -8.37
CA ILE A 71 -6.58 8.84 -7.61
C ILE A 71 -6.60 7.77 -6.52
N ALA A 72 -5.55 6.96 -6.46
CA ALA A 72 -5.41 5.86 -5.52
C ALA A 72 -3.97 5.76 -5.01
N PHE A 73 -3.78 5.04 -3.90
CA PHE A 73 -2.48 4.49 -3.58
C PHE A 73 -2.15 3.35 -4.55
N PRO A 74 -0.87 3.17 -4.91
CA PRO A 74 -0.45 2.02 -5.72
C PRO A 74 -0.74 0.71 -4.99
N GLY A 75 -1.07 -0.32 -5.75
CA GLY A 75 -1.47 -1.62 -5.22
C GLY A 75 -2.65 -2.25 -5.94
N GLY A 76 -3.01 -3.45 -5.50
CA GLY A 76 -3.97 -4.25 -6.22
C GLY A 76 -4.36 -5.54 -5.49
N GLY A 77 -4.97 -6.43 -6.26
CA GLY A 77 -5.53 -7.66 -5.74
C GLY A 77 -4.45 -8.69 -5.48
N VAL A 78 -4.55 -9.39 -4.35
CA VAL A 78 -3.65 -10.50 -4.02
C VAL A 78 -3.82 -11.60 -5.07
N GLU A 79 -2.70 -12.20 -5.47
CA GLU A 79 -2.61 -13.35 -6.37
C GLU A 79 -2.15 -14.61 -5.64
N PRO A 80 -2.44 -15.81 -6.16
CA PRO A 80 -2.01 -17.07 -5.53
C PRO A 80 -0.48 -17.22 -5.37
N ALA A 81 0.30 -16.47 -6.14
CA ALA A 81 1.75 -16.47 -6.07
C ALA A 81 2.31 -15.53 -4.99
N ASP A 82 1.50 -14.62 -4.46
CA ASP A 82 1.92 -13.68 -3.43
C ASP A 82 2.03 -14.40 -2.07
N SER A 83 3.20 -14.34 -1.44
CA SER A 83 3.44 -15.02 -0.15
C SER A 83 2.89 -14.26 1.06
N SER A 84 2.47 -13.01 0.89
CA SER A 84 1.90 -12.15 1.94
C SER A 84 1.16 -10.94 1.32
N LEU A 85 0.39 -10.21 2.14
CA LEU A 85 -0.22 -8.94 1.71
C LEU A 85 0.84 -7.89 1.30
N VAL A 86 1.97 -7.88 2.00
CA VAL A 86 3.10 -6.98 1.69
C VAL A 86 3.65 -7.27 0.29
N MET A 87 3.86 -8.54 -0.05
CA MET A 87 4.38 -8.91 -1.36
C MET A 87 3.41 -8.55 -2.49
N ALA A 88 2.11 -8.70 -2.27
CA ALA A 88 1.10 -8.27 -3.23
C ALA A 88 1.18 -6.74 -3.49
N ALA A 89 1.28 -5.93 -2.43
CA ALA A 89 1.39 -4.47 -2.56
C ALA A 89 2.68 -4.04 -3.26
N LEU A 90 3.82 -4.67 -2.93
CA LEU A 90 5.12 -4.38 -3.57
C LEU A 90 5.11 -4.75 -5.06
N ARG A 91 4.65 -5.96 -5.41
CA ARG A 91 4.55 -6.41 -6.80
C ARG A 91 3.68 -5.47 -7.63
N GLU A 92 2.47 -5.16 -7.16
CA GLU A 92 1.55 -4.26 -7.87
C GLU A 92 2.16 -2.85 -8.00
N THR A 93 2.84 -2.35 -6.98
CA THR A 93 3.51 -1.04 -7.05
C THR A 93 4.68 -1.04 -8.06
N GLU A 94 5.46 -2.12 -8.11
CA GLU A 94 6.50 -2.30 -9.14
C GLU A 94 5.89 -2.30 -10.54
N GLU A 95 4.79 -3.02 -10.76
CA GLU A 95 4.10 -3.06 -12.06
C GLU A 95 3.51 -1.70 -12.47
N GLU A 96 2.95 -0.94 -11.51
CA GLU A 96 2.25 0.32 -11.80
C GLU A 96 3.19 1.51 -11.98
N ILE A 97 4.29 1.59 -11.22
CA ILE A 97 5.18 2.75 -11.21
C ILE A 97 6.67 2.42 -11.33
N GLY A 98 7.05 1.15 -11.42
CA GLY A 98 8.44 0.71 -11.55
C GLY A 98 9.28 0.87 -10.28
N LEU A 99 8.64 0.89 -9.10
CA LEU A 99 9.34 0.94 -7.82
C LEU A 99 10.10 -0.38 -7.59
N ASP A 100 11.42 -0.30 -7.43
CA ASP A 100 12.25 -1.45 -7.07
C ASP A 100 11.95 -1.86 -5.61
N PRO A 101 11.38 -3.06 -5.36
CA PRO A 101 11.05 -3.51 -4.01
C PRO A 101 12.25 -3.59 -3.06
N SER A 102 13.47 -3.75 -3.58
CA SER A 102 14.68 -3.82 -2.75
C SER A 102 15.05 -2.48 -2.09
N GLY A 103 14.50 -1.37 -2.59
CA GLY A 103 14.65 -0.04 -2.02
C GLY A 103 13.57 0.35 -1.00
N VAL A 104 12.66 -0.56 -0.65
CA VAL A 104 11.51 -0.28 0.21
C VAL A 104 11.72 -0.92 1.59
N GLU A 105 11.59 -0.11 2.64
CA GLU A 105 11.49 -0.58 4.03
C GLU A 105 10.00 -0.70 4.40
N VAL A 106 9.59 -1.86 4.91
CA VAL A 106 8.20 -2.18 5.29
C VAL A 106 8.14 -2.56 6.76
#